data_AF-A0A356RCS0-F1
#
_entry.id   AF-A0A356RCS0-F1
#
_cell.length_a   1.000
_cell.length_b   1.000
_cell.length_c   1.000
_cell.angle_alpha   90.00
_cell.angle_beta   90.00
_cell.angle_gamma   90.00
#
_symmetry.space_group_name_H-M   'P 1'
#
loop_
_entity.id
_entity.type
_entity.pdbx_description
1 polymer ?
#
loop_
_entity_poly.entity_id
_entity_poly.type
_entity_poly.pdbx_seq_one_letter_code
_entity_poly.pdbx_strand_id
1 'polypeptide(L)'
;KTSTSANIAYTLARDLNEPTLVIDCDFKCPNLHRILGLNPAPGVAEYFSGVEGLEACLQQIPDLPLWCMSVGDVHSHPVPLAKLSNLSAILETMTTRYRFIILDGPPVLPLADVNVLSGLANIVLMVVRSGVTPKDAVQKALDMIHHTGPRRLVLTDAWTQGVPYYVRQGYTRLYSLGSKN
;
A
#
# COMPACT_ATOMS: atom_id res chain seq x y z
N LYS A 1 5.30 -3.01 6.18
CA LYS A 1 4.42 -2.86 4.99
C LYS A 1 3.77 -1.48 4.96
N THR A 2 2.85 -1.13 5.87
CA THR A 2 2.13 0.16 5.80
C THR A 2 3.06 1.37 5.77
N SER A 3 4.14 1.38 6.56
CA SER A 3 5.15 2.45 6.49
C SER A 3 5.83 2.55 5.11
N THR A 4 6.06 1.42 4.44
CA THR A 4 6.60 1.38 3.08
C THR A 4 5.58 1.98 2.09
N SER A 5 4.31 1.60 2.20
CA SER A 5 3.23 2.15 1.37
C SER A 5 3.09 3.67 1.55
N ALA A 6 3.08 4.15 2.79
CA ALA A 6 3.02 5.57 3.11
C ALA A 6 4.23 6.34 2.57
N ASN A 7 5.44 5.81 2.72
CA ASN A 7 6.65 6.45 2.20
C ASN A 7 6.67 6.50 0.67
N ILE A 8 6.23 5.44 -0.01
CA ILE A 8 6.10 5.44 -1.47
C ILE A 8 5.07 6.50 -1.90
N ALA A 9 3.90 6.54 -1.26
CA ALA A 9 2.87 7.52 -1.56
C ALA A 9 3.37 8.96 -1.40
N TYR A 10 4.06 9.21 -0.28
CA TYR A 10 4.66 10.50 0.01
C TYR A 10 5.73 10.90 -1.01
N THR A 11 6.61 9.97 -1.41
CA THR A 11 7.65 10.23 -2.42
C THR A 11 7.04 10.57 -3.78
N LEU A 12 6.01 9.83 -4.21
CA LEU A 12 5.33 10.09 -5.48
C LEU A 12 4.63 11.46 -5.48
N ALA A 13 3.96 11.81 -4.38
CA ALA A 13 3.25 13.07 -4.28
C ALA A 13 4.19 14.27 -4.08
N ARG A 14 5.19 14.17 -3.22
CA ARG A 14 6.08 15.30 -2.89
C ARG A 14 7.18 15.49 -3.92
N ASP A 15 7.91 14.43 -4.25
CA ASP A 15 9.14 14.55 -5.03
C ASP A 15 8.85 14.54 -6.54
N LEU A 16 7.79 13.84 -6.97
CA LEU A 16 7.34 13.84 -8.37
C LEU A 16 6.17 14.80 -8.64
N ASN A 17 5.55 15.36 -7.59
CA ASN A 17 4.37 16.23 -7.70
C ASN A 17 3.18 15.57 -8.43
N GLU A 18 3.01 14.26 -8.27
CA GLU A 18 1.97 13.50 -8.98
C GLU A 18 0.77 13.22 -8.07
N PRO A 19 -0.48 13.44 -8.53
CA PRO A 19 -1.69 13.14 -7.78
C PRO A 19 -1.73 11.69 -7.33
N THR A 20 -1.64 11.47 -6.02
CA THR A 20 -1.49 10.15 -5.42
C THR A 20 -2.60 9.90 -4.40
N LEU A 21 -3.25 8.74 -4.50
CA LEU A 21 -4.21 8.25 -3.50
C LEU A 21 -3.62 7.01 -2.83
N VAL A 22 -3.68 6.95 -1.50
CA VAL A 22 -3.42 5.74 -0.73
C VAL A 22 -4.69 5.29 -0.01
N ILE A 23 -5.04 4.02 -0.15
CA ILE A 23 -6.25 3.43 0.44
C ILE A 23 -5.82 2.38 1.46
N ASP A 24 -6.27 2.51 2.70
CA ASP A 24 -6.09 1.46 3.71
C ASP A 24 -7.06 0.30 3.41
N CYS A 25 -6.49 -0.85 3.07
CA CYS A 25 -7.26 -2.06 2.76
C CYS A 25 -7.08 -3.14 3.84
N ASP A 26 -6.44 -2.82 4.97
CA ASP A 26 -6.31 -3.72 6.12
C ASP A 26 -7.42 -3.45 7.14
N PHE A 27 -8.60 -4.03 6.89
CA PHE A 27 -9.77 -3.90 7.77
C PHE A 27 -9.59 -4.60 9.12
N LYS A 28 -8.55 -5.44 9.28
CA LYS A 28 -8.28 -6.18 10.52
C LYS A 28 -7.43 -5.38 11.47
N CYS A 29 -6.41 -4.72 10.95
CA CYS A 29 -5.45 -3.94 11.73
C CYS A 29 -5.12 -2.61 11.03
N PRO A 30 -6.12 -1.71 10.85
CA PRO A 30 -5.93 -0.46 10.11
C PRO A 30 -4.92 0.43 10.83
N ASN A 31 -3.96 0.96 10.07
CA ASN A 31 -2.84 1.70 10.66
C ASN A 31 -2.32 2.84 9.77
N LEU A 32 -2.84 2.98 8.55
CA LEU A 32 -2.36 3.98 7.60
C LEU A 32 -2.64 5.40 8.10
N HIS A 33 -3.85 5.67 8.58
CA HIS A 33 -4.26 6.97 9.12
C HIS A 33 -3.30 7.44 10.23
N ARG A 34 -2.89 6.53 11.13
CA ARG A 34 -1.98 6.85 12.24
C ARG A 34 -0.58 7.20 11.74
N ILE A 35 -0.09 6.53 10.70
CA ILE A 35 1.22 6.83 10.10
C ILE A 35 1.20 8.20 9.40
N LEU A 36 0.06 8.57 8.81
CA LEU A 36 -0.11 9.83 8.10
C LEU A 36 -0.60 11.00 8.97
N GLY A 37 -0.91 10.76 10.25
CA GLY A 37 -1.42 11.80 11.16
C GLY A 37 -2.85 12.25 10.84
N LEU A 38 -3.67 11.36 10.30
CA LEU A 38 -5.05 11.62 9.85
C LEU A 38 -6.10 11.01 10.77
N ASN A 39 -7.34 11.47 10.62
CA ASN A 39 -8.48 10.89 11.31
C ASN A 39 -8.79 9.49 10.72
N PRO A 40 -9.17 8.50 11.55
CA PRO A 40 -9.48 7.15 11.08
C PRO A 40 -10.79 7.07 10.30
N ALA A 41 -11.74 7.99 10.55
CA ALA A 41 -13.06 8.03 9.94
C ALA A 41 -13.44 9.46 9.53
N PRO A 42 -14.31 9.64 8.52
CA PRO A 42 -14.92 8.57 7.71
C PRO A 42 -13.95 7.98 6.68
N GLY A 43 -14.20 6.74 6.26
CA GLY A 43 -13.35 5.96 5.37
C GLY A 43 -14.12 4.94 4.52
N VAL A 44 -13.43 3.88 4.08
CA VAL A 44 -14.01 2.84 3.21
C VAL A 44 -15.25 2.18 3.82
N ALA A 45 -15.27 2.01 5.14
CA ALA A 45 -16.38 1.41 5.87
C ALA A 45 -17.66 2.26 5.80
N GLU A 46 -17.57 3.57 6.05
CA GLU A 46 -18.71 4.50 5.96
C GLU A 46 -19.21 4.68 4.53
N TYR A 47 -18.30 4.66 3.55
CA TYR A 47 -18.69 4.67 2.14
C TYR A 47 -19.49 3.41 1.77
N PHE A 48 -19.03 2.23 2.18
CA PHE A 48 -19.70 0.96 1.88
C PHE A 48 -20.98 0.70 2.70
N SER A 49 -21.18 1.40 3.81
CA SER A 49 -22.45 1.43 4.54
C SER A 49 -23.42 2.45 3.95
N GLY A 50 -22.96 3.37 3.10
CA GLY A 50 -23.76 4.45 2.51
C GLY A 50 -24.02 5.61 3.48
N VAL A 51 -23.30 5.66 4.60
CA VAL A 51 -23.42 6.73 5.60
C VAL A 51 -22.75 8.01 5.10
N GLU A 52 -21.62 7.89 4.42
CA GLU A 52 -20.86 9.02 3.90
C GLU A 52 -20.62 8.92 2.39
N GLY A 53 -20.55 10.09 1.75
CA GLY A 53 -20.14 10.21 0.35
C GLY A 53 -18.65 9.97 0.15
N LEU A 54 -18.26 9.65 -1.08
CA LEU A 54 -16.87 9.34 -1.43
C LEU A 54 -15.90 10.49 -1.10
N GLU A 55 -16.26 11.73 -1.41
CA GLU A 55 -15.41 12.90 -1.13
C GLU A 55 -15.20 13.11 0.36
N ALA A 56 -16.20 12.84 1.20
CA ALA A 56 -16.09 12.99 2.66
C ALA A 56 -15.08 11.99 3.25
N CYS A 57 -14.95 10.82 2.61
CA CYS A 57 -14.02 9.76 3.03
C CYS A 57 -12.57 9.99 2.56
N LEU A 58 -12.30 11.04 1.76
CA LEU A 58 -10.98 11.37 1.26
C LEU A 58 -10.37 12.51 2.07
N GLN A 59 -9.24 12.23 2.70
CA GLN A 59 -8.48 13.24 3.46
C GLN A 59 -7.20 13.59 2.71
N GLN A 60 -7.04 14.87 2.36
CA GLN A 60 -5.81 15.36 1.75
C GLN A 60 -4.75 15.62 2.82
N ILE A 61 -3.50 15.22 2.53
CA ILE A 61 -2.35 15.64 3.32
C ILE A 61 -2.05 17.12 3.01
N PRO A 62 -1.90 18.00 4.02
CA PRO A 62 -1.63 19.41 3.79
C PRO A 62 -0.45 19.63 2.85
N ASP A 63 -0.63 20.58 1.92
CA ASP A 63 0.38 21.06 0.96
C ASP A 63 0.97 19.99 0.00
N LEU A 64 0.32 18.84 -0.13
CA LEU A 64 0.75 17.77 -1.04
C LEU A 64 -0.40 17.30 -1.94
N PRO A 65 -0.10 16.87 -3.18
CA PRO A 65 -1.05 16.16 -4.02
C PRO A 65 -1.18 14.69 -3.56
N LEU A 66 -1.41 14.49 -2.25
CA LEU A 66 -1.56 13.19 -1.61
C LEU A 66 -2.88 13.12 -0.85
N TRP A 67 -3.69 12.12 -1.17
CA TRP A 67 -4.93 11.81 -0.48
C TRP A 67 -4.86 10.44 0.17
N CYS A 68 -5.57 10.30 1.27
CA CYS A 68 -5.74 9.05 1.99
C CYS A 68 -7.22 8.74 2.15
N MET A 69 -7.58 7.48 1.87
CA MET A 69 -8.85 6.89 2.29
C MET A 69 -8.55 5.85 3.36
N SER A 70 -8.87 6.16 4.61
CA SER A 70 -8.69 5.23 5.73
C SER A 70 -9.76 4.13 5.71
N VAL A 71 -9.61 3.11 6.55
CA VAL A 71 -10.64 2.06 6.69
C VAL A 71 -11.96 2.63 7.22
N GLY A 72 -11.95 3.58 8.17
CA GLY A 72 -13.15 4.03 8.86
C GLY A 72 -13.38 3.33 10.19
N ASP A 73 -14.58 3.50 10.76
CA ASP A 73 -15.03 2.76 11.96
C ASP A 73 -15.55 1.37 11.57
N VAL A 74 -14.62 0.42 11.49
CA VAL A 74 -14.92 -0.99 11.17
C VAL A 74 -15.77 -1.67 12.25
N HIS A 75 -15.82 -1.13 13.48
CA HIS A 75 -16.65 -1.71 14.55
C HIS A 75 -18.12 -1.38 14.32
N SER A 76 -18.44 -0.13 13.97
CA SER A 76 -19.79 0.31 13.66
C SER A 76 -20.25 -0.13 12.25
N HIS A 77 -19.30 -0.22 11.30
CA HIS A 77 -19.58 -0.52 9.89
C HIS A 77 -18.73 -1.69 9.36
N PRO A 78 -19.06 -2.94 9.70
CA PRO A 78 -18.30 -4.10 9.24
C PRO A 78 -18.30 -4.22 7.71
N VAL A 79 -17.12 -4.39 7.12
CA VAL A 79 -16.94 -4.62 5.68
C VAL A 79 -16.55 -6.08 5.45
N PRO A 80 -17.46 -6.94 4.94
CA PRO A 80 -17.11 -8.30 4.56
C PRO A 80 -16.10 -8.30 3.42
N LEU A 81 -15.24 -9.31 3.36
CA LEU A 81 -14.30 -9.52 2.24
C LEU A 81 -15.01 -9.47 0.87
N ALA A 82 -16.23 -10.02 0.78
CA ALA A 82 -17.03 -10.00 -0.44
C ALA A 82 -17.41 -8.59 -0.92
N LYS A 83 -17.37 -7.56 -0.05
CA LYS A 83 -17.55 -6.16 -0.45
C LYS A 83 -16.25 -5.50 -0.94
N LEU A 84 -15.08 -6.09 -0.69
CA LEU A 84 -13.82 -5.53 -1.21
C LEU A 84 -13.74 -5.59 -2.73
N SER A 85 -14.45 -6.51 -3.39
CA SER A 85 -14.58 -6.48 -4.86
C SER A 85 -15.26 -5.20 -5.36
N ASN A 86 -16.11 -4.56 -4.56
CA ASN A 86 -16.73 -3.27 -4.92
C ASN A 86 -15.73 -2.11 -4.94
N LEU A 87 -14.51 -2.30 -4.43
CA LEU A 87 -13.43 -1.34 -4.63
C LEU A 87 -13.14 -1.12 -6.12
N SER A 88 -13.40 -2.10 -7.00
CA SER A 88 -13.20 -1.92 -8.45
C SER A 88 -13.98 -0.71 -8.99
N ALA A 89 -15.25 -0.59 -8.62
CA ALA A 89 -16.10 0.51 -9.05
C ALA A 89 -15.60 1.88 -8.53
N ILE A 90 -15.08 1.92 -7.30
CA ILE A 90 -14.44 3.12 -6.76
C ILE A 90 -13.18 3.43 -7.58
N LEU A 91 -12.33 2.44 -7.79
CA LEU A 91 -11.06 2.60 -8.52
C LEU A 91 -11.27 3.10 -9.95
N GLU A 92 -12.31 2.64 -10.65
CA GLU A 92 -12.67 3.15 -11.98
C GLU A 92 -12.86 4.68 -11.95
N THR A 93 -13.57 5.21 -10.97
CA THR A 93 -13.73 6.67 -10.82
C THR A 93 -12.42 7.37 -10.41
N MET A 94 -11.64 6.74 -9.53
CA MET A 94 -10.42 7.34 -8.98
C MET A 94 -9.24 7.38 -9.97
N THR A 95 -9.17 6.42 -10.89
CA THR A 95 -8.08 6.38 -11.90
C THR A 95 -8.09 7.60 -12.82
N THR A 96 -9.21 8.30 -12.95
CA THR A 96 -9.29 9.57 -13.71
C THR A 96 -8.73 10.77 -12.95
N ARG A 97 -8.62 10.68 -11.62
CA ARG A 97 -8.22 11.78 -10.72
C ARG A 97 -6.79 11.62 -10.20
N TYR A 98 -6.36 10.38 -10.01
CA TYR A 98 -5.07 10.07 -9.39
C TYR A 98 -4.18 9.32 -10.37
N ARG A 99 -2.96 9.84 -10.55
CA ARG A 99 -1.92 9.23 -11.35
C ARG A 99 -1.43 7.92 -10.74
N PHE A 100 -1.40 7.86 -9.41
CA PHE A 100 -1.02 6.69 -8.63
C PHE A 100 -2.09 6.37 -7.58
N ILE A 101 -2.49 5.10 -7.50
CA ILE A 101 -3.35 4.58 -6.44
C ILE A 101 -2.60 3.43 -5.75
N ILE A 102 -2.40 3.54 -4.45
CA ILE A 102 -1.70 2.56 -3.62
C ILE A 102 -2.72 1.88 -2.71
N LEU A 103 -2.87 0.57 -2.88
CA LEU A 103 -3.71 -0.26 -2.02
C LEU A 103 -2.85 -0.86 -0.90
N ASP A 104 -3.08 -0.40 0.33
CA ASP A 104 -2.37 -0.87 1.51
C ASP A 104 -3.04 -2.12 2.09
N GLY A 105 -2.82 -3.29 1.49
CA GLY A 105 -3.47 -4.55 1.89
C GLY A 105 -2.93 -5.22 3.16
N PRO A 106 -3.65 -6.15 3.80
CA PRO A 106 -3.19 -6.85 5.01
C PRO A 106 -1.90 -7.65 4.78
N PRO A 107 -1.23 -8.14 5.84
CA PRO A 107 -0.16 -9.13 5.69
C PRO A 107 -0.58 -10.28 4.78
N VAL A 108 0.36 -10.84 4.01
CA VAL A 108 0.04 -11.83 2.95
C VAL A 108 -0.69 -13.08 3.48
N LEU A 109 -0.58 -13.33 4.79
CA LEU A 109 -1.36 -14.33 5.51
C LEU A 109 -2.37 -13.58 6.40
N PRO A 110 -3.69 -13.64 6.12
CA PRO A 110 -4.42 -14.59 5.25
C PRO A 110 -4.61 -14.15 3.80
N LEU A 111 -4.52 -15.12 2.88
CA LEU A 111 -4.39 -14.91 1.42
C LEU A 111 -5.65 -14.47 0.68
N ALA A 112 -6.84 -14.68 1.26
CA ALA A 112 -8.09 -14.40 0.56
C ALA A 112 -8.23 -12.90 0.22
N ASP A 113 -7.93 -12.04 1.19
CA ASP A 113 -7.94 -10.58 1.04
C ASP A 113 -6.91 -10.12 -0.01
N VAL A 114 -5.74 -10.76 -0.02
CA VAL A 114 -4.62 -10.43 -0.91
C VAL A 114 -4.96 -10.73 -2.35
N ASN A 115 -5.60 -11.86 -2.64
CA ASN A 115 -5.96 -12.24 -4.02
C ASN A 115 -7.02 -11.29 -4.62
N VAL A 116 -7.99 -10.85 -3.82
CA VAL A 116 -8.97 -9.84 -4.24
C VAL A 116 -8.26 -8.53 -4.56
N LEU A 117 -7.41 -8.03 -3.64
CA LEU A 117 -6.70 -6.77 -3.85
C LEU A 117 -5.69 -6.84 -5.00
N SER A 118 -5.01 -7.98 -5.20
CA SER A 118 -4.07 -8.13 -6.32
C SER A 118 -4.79 -8.06 -7.67
N GLY A 119 -6.01 -8.61 -7.77
CA GLY A 119 -6.82 -8.51 -8.98
C GLY A 119 -7.22 -7.07 -9.35
N LEU A 120 -7.19 -6.15 -8.38
CA LEU A 120 -7.51 -4.73 -8.58
C LEU A 120 -6.28 -3.87 -8.93
N ALA A 121 -5.07 -4.39 -8.72
CA ALA A 121 -3.83 -3.64 -8.87
C ALA A 121 -3.10 -3.99 -10.17
N ASN A 122 -2.47 -3.03 -10.85
CA ASN A 122 -1.63 -3.34 -12.00
C ASN A 122 -0.32 -4.03 -11.58
N ILE A 123 0.25 -3.60 -10.44
CA ILE A 123 1.53 -4.07 -9.90
C ILE A 123 1.33 -4.49 -8.44
N VAL A 124 1.90 -5.62 -8.06
CA VAL A 124 1.92 -6.09 -6.67
C VAL A 124 3.33 -5.95 -6.10
N LEU A 125 3.45 -5.20 -5.00
CA LEU A 125 4.68 -5.05 -4.23
C LEU A 125 4.59 -5.86 -2.94
N MET A 126 5.40 -6.92 -2.84
CA MET A 126 5.52 -7.72 -1.63
C MET A 126 6.64 -7.15 -0.74
N VAL A 127 6.28 -6.66 0.45
CA VAL A 127 7.22 -6.11 1.42
C VAL A 127 7.71 -7.23 2.36
N VAL A 128 9.01 -7.48 2.37
CA VAL A 128 9.65 -8.57 3.10
C VAL A 128 10.69 -7.99 4.06
N ARG A 129 10.62 -8.39 5.34
CA ARG A 129 11.57 -7.93 6.35
C ARG A 129 12.81 -8.82 6.35
N SER A 130 13.96 -8.24 6.02
CA SER A 130 15.24 -8.94 5.96
C SER A 130 15.63 -9.49 7.34
N GLY A 131 16.19 -10.71 7.36
CA GLY A 131 16.60 -11.40 8.59
C GLY A 131 15.46 -11.85 9.51
N VAL A 132 14.21 -11.49 9.21
CA VAL A 132 13.03 -11.82 10.03
C VAL A 132 12.07 -12.74 9.29
N THR A 133 11.77 -12.47 8.03
CA THR A 133 10.82 -13.28 7.25
C THR A 133 11.52 -14.50 6.64
N PRO A 134 11.09 -15.74 6.95
CA PRO A 134 11.67 -16.95 6.36
C PRO A 134 11.49 -17.01 4.85
N LYS A 135 12.51 -17.49 4.13
CA LYS A 135 12.50 -17.56 2.66
C LYS A 135 11.38 -18.47 2.13
N ASP A 136 11.11 -19.58 2.81
CA ASP A 136 10.04 -20.52 2.44
C ASP A 136 8.65 -19.88 2.59
N ALA A 137 8.44 -19.05 3.62
CA ALA A 137 7.21 -18.29 3.79
C ALA A 137 7.01 -17.28 2.66
N VAL A 138 8.08 -16.60 2.23
CA VAL A 138 8.05 -15.69 1.07
C VAL A 138 7.72 -16.45 -0.21
N GLN A 139 8.34 -17.60 -0.44
CA GLN A 139 8.09 -18.41 -1.63
C GLN A 139 6.64 -18.90 -1.68
N LYS A 140 6.13 -19.47 -0.58
CA LYS A 140 4.73 -19.90 -0.48
C LYS A 140 3.75 -18.74 -0.79
N ALA A 141 4.01 -17.57 -0.23
CA ALA A 141 3.22 -16.38 -0.52
C ALA A 141 3.24 -16.00 -2.01
N LEU A 142 4.40 -16.02 -2.66
CA LEU A 142 4.53 -15.72 -4.10
C LEU A 142 3.81 -16.76 -4.97
N ASP A 143 3.83 -18.03 -4.57
CA ASP A 143 3.17 -19.11 -5.30
C ASP A 143 1.63 -19.03 -5.18
N MET A 144 1.13 -18.47 -4.07
CA MET A 144 -0.31 -18.38 -3.77
C MET A 144 -0.97 -17.08 -4.26
N ILE A 145 -0.19 -16.03 -4.56
CA ILE A 145 -0.72 -14.78 -5.13
C ILE A 145 -1.00 -14.99 -6.62
N HIS A 146 -2.28 -15.07 -6.96
CA HIS A 146 -2.75 -15.16 -8.34
C HIS A 146 -2.87 -13.76 -8.96
N HIS A 147 -1.74 -13.25 -9.47
CA HIS A 147 -1.69 -11.98 -10.19
C HIS A 147 -1.09 -12.13 -11.57
N THR A 148 -1.72 -11.55 -12.59
CA THR A 148 -1.27 -11.61 -13.99
C THR A 148 -0.23 -10.54 -14.31
N GLY A 149 -0.19 -9.44 -13.53
CA GLY A 149 0.73 -8.33 -13.73
C GLY A 149 2.08 -8.51 -13.04
N PRO A 150 2.96 -7.49 -13.14
CA PRO A 150 4.26 -7.51 -12.50
C PRO A 150 4.17 -7.68 -10.98
N ARG A 151 4.91 -8.67 -10.47
CA ARG A 151 5.17 -8.85 -9.03
C ARG A 151 6.59 -8.39 -8.72
N ARG A 152 6.78 -7.62 -7.65
CA ARG A 152 8.09 -7.12 -7.19
C ARG A 152 8.22 -7.32 -5.69
N LEU A 153 9.47 -7.33 -5.21
CA LEU A 153 9.81 -7.48 -3.81
C LEU A 153 10.48 -6.21 -3.31
N VAL A 154 10.11 -5.77 -2.11
CA VAL A 154 10.78 -4.70 -1.37
C VAL A 154 11.34 -5.32 -0.10
N LEU A 155 12.67 -5.31 0.04
CA LEU A 155 13.33 -5.75 1.26
C LEU A 155 13.48 -4.57 2.23
N THR A 156 12.91 -4.69 3.42
CA THR A 156 13.05 -3.72 4.52
C THR A 156 14.01 -4.25 5.58
N ASP A 157 14.56 -3.36 6.40
CA ASP A 157 15.50 -3.70 7.49
C ASP A 157 16.73 -4.50 7.04
N ALA A 158 17.19 -4.29 5.81
CA ALA A 158 18.37 -4.94 5.28
C ALA A 158 19.65 -4.32 5.86
N TRP A 159 20.30 -5.02 6.79
CA TRP A 159 21.62 -4.65 7.30
C TRP A 159 22.70 -4.90 6.23
N THR A 160 23.58 -3.94 6.01
CA THR A 160 24.66 -3.99 5.00
C THR A 160 25.60 -5.20 5.13
N GLN A 161 25.70 -5.81 6.31
CA GLN A 161 26.53 -7.00 6.55
C GLN A 161 25.89 -8.33 6.11
N GLY A 162 24.56 -8.40 5.95
CA GLY A 162 23.83 -9.60 5.51
C GLY A 162 23.47 -9.61 4.02
N VAL A 163 23.86 -8.57 3.27
CA VAL A 163 23.54 -8.41 1.86
C VAL A 163 24.61 -9.13 1.01
N PRO A 164 24.23 -10.08 0.13
CA PRO A 164 25.18 -10.75 -0.75
C PRO A 164 26.01 -9.75 -1.57
N TYR A 165 27.28 -10.07 -1.81
CA TYR A 165 28.26 -9.13 -2.38
C TYR A 165 27.81 -8.50 -3.72
N TYR A 166 27.01 -9.22 -4.52
CA TYR A 166 26.47 -8.73 -5.79
C TYR A 166 25.39 -7.66 -5.63
N VAL A 167 24.60 -7.71 -4.56
CA VAL A 167 23.64 -6.64 -4.22
C VAL A 167 24.39 -5.42 -3.66
N ARG A 168 25.51 -5.65 -2.96
CA ARG A 168 26.37 -4.57 -2.45
C ARG A 168 26.97 -3.73 -3.58
N GLN A 169 27.38 -4.32 -4.70
CA GLN A 169 27.87 -3.57 -5.86
C GLN A 169 26.79 -2.66 -6.48
N GLY A 170 25.53 -3.08 -6.51
CA GLY A 170 24.41 -2.26 -6.97
C GLY A 170 24.12 -1.07 -6.05
N TYR A 171 24.13 -1.30 -4.73
CA TYR A 171 23.95 -0.26 -3.71
C TYR A 171 25.07 0.78 -3.75
N THR A 172 26.35 0.37 -3.74
CA THR A 172 27.49 1.31 -3.72
C THR A 172 27.51 2.20 -4.97
N ARG A 173 27.09 1.69 -6.14
CA ARG A 173 27.03 2.48 -7.38
C ARG A 173 25.99 3.61 -7.31
N LEU A 174 24.84 3.36 -6.68
CA LEU A 174 23.77 4.35 -6.49
C LEU A 174 24.18 5.46 -5.51
N TYR A 175 24.88 5.14 -4.43
CA TYR A 175 25.37 6.15 -3.47
C TYR A 175 26.60 6.92 -3.98
N SER A 176 27.38 6.36 -4.92
CA SER A 176 28.53 7.06 -5.53
C SER A 176 28.13 8.16 -6.53
N LEU A 177 26.88 8.19 -6.98
CA LEU A 177 26.35 9.23 -7.88
C LEU A 177 25.86 10.48 -7.13
N GLY A 178 25.79 10.44 -5.78
CA GLY A 178 25.35 11.55 -4.95
C GLY A 178 26.47 12.40 -4.33
N SER A 179 27.75 12.09 -4.57
CA SER A 179 28.89 12.84 -3.99
C SER A 179 29.70 13.61 -5.04
N LYS A 180 29.03 14.19 -6.03
CA LYS A 180 29.60 15.27 -6.84
C LYS A 180 28.63 16.44 -6.88
N ASN A 181 28.74 17.29 -5.85
CA ASN A 181 28.71 18.75 -5.93
C ASN A 181 29.35 19.29 -4.65
#